data_AF-A0AAV1YJA4-F1
#
_entry.id   AF-A0AAV1YJA4-F1
#
_cell.length_a   1.000
_cell.length_b   1.000
_cell.length_c   1.000
_cell.angle_alpha   90.00
_cell.angle_beta   90.00
_cell.angle_gamma   90.00
#
_symmetry.space_group_name_H-M   'P 1'
#
loop_
_entity.id
_entity.type
_entity.pdbx_description
1 polymer ?
#
loop_
_entity_poly.entity_id
_entity_poly.type
_entity_poly.pdbx_seq_one_letter_code
_entity_poly.pdbx_strand_id
1 'polypeptide(L)' 'MRLHFLASERRRPDQFTVHVRNVPPDADESVSELVEHFFLVNHPDYYLTHKVVYDAKQLSSLVAKKKKNQN' A
#
# COMPACT_ATOMS: atom_id res chain seq x y z
N MET A 1 13.27 -27.22 3.85
CA MET A 1 13.91 -26.13 3.07
C MET A 1 13.08 -24.83 3.12
N ARG A 2 11.86 -24.74 2.54
CA ARG A 2 11.10 -23.46 2.47
C ARG A 2 10.65 -22.88 3.82
N LEU A 3 10.05 -23.68 4.71
CA LEU A 3 9.51 -23.17 5.99
C LEU A 3 10.62 -22.68 6.93
N HIS A 4 11.75 -23.40 6.96
CA HIS A 4 12.91 -22.99 7.75
C HIS A 4 13.51 -21.66 7.24
N PHE A 5 13.53 -21.46 5.93
CA PHE A 5 13.93 -20.19 5.33
C PHE A 5 12.98 -19.06 5.72
N LEU A 6 11.66 -19.24 5.56
CA LEU A 6 10.66 -18.23 5.93
C LEU A 6 10.71 -17.86 7.43
N ALA A 7 10.97 -18.83 8.30
CA ALA A 7 11.07 -18.59 9.74
C ALA A 7 12.38 -17.88 10.18
N SER A 8 13.45 -17.98 9.39
CA SER A 8 14.75 -17.37 9.68
C SER A 8 14.99 -16.06 8.93
N GLU A 9 14.06 -15.68 8.05
CA GLU A 9 14.17 -14.48 7.22
C GLU A 9 14.06 -13.21 8.09
N ARG A 10 14.84 -12.18 7.73
CA ARG A 10 14.81 -10.89 8.43
C ARG A 10 13.48 -10.17 8.21
N ARG A 11 13.15 -9.25 9.11
CA ARG A 11 11.95 -8.39 9.00
C ARG A 11 11.99 -7.62 7.69
N ARG A 12 10.91 -7.72 6.90
CA ARG A 12 10.73 -6.96 5.66
C ARG A 12 9.31 -6.40 5.57
N PRO A 13 9.08 -5.29 4.84
CA PRO A 13 7.75 -4.68 4.74
C PRO A 13 6.66 -5.61 4.17
N ASP A 14 7.00 -6.54 3.28
CA ASP A 14 6.08 -7.51 2.69
C ASP A 14 5.45 -8.46 3.73
N GLN A 15 6.12 -8.67 4.87
CA GLN A 15 5.59 -9.50 5.95
C GLN A 15 4.47 -8.80 6.75
N PHE A 16 4.35 -7.47 6.63
CA PHE A 16 3.41 -6.64 7.41
C PHE A 16 2.46 -5.83 6.54
N THR A 17 2.62 -5.86 5.21
CA THR A 17 1.82 -5.06 4.28
C THR A 17 0.92 -5.97 3.46
N VAL A 18 -0.39 -5.71 3.50
CA VAL A 18 -1.39 -6.42 2.69
C VAL A 18 -1.84 -5.54 1.54
N HIS A 19 -1.91 -6.11 0.34
CA HIS A 19 -2.45 -5.42 -0.83
C HIS A 19 -3.97 -5.65 -0.94
N VAL A 20 -4.75 -4.59 -0.71
CA VAL A 20 -6.21 -4.61 -0.79
C VAL A 20 -6.66 -4.10 -2.16
N ARG A 21 -7.60 -4.82 -2.80
CA ARG A 21 -8.16 -4.49 -4.13
C ARG A 21 -9.68 -4.48 -4.06
N ASN A 22 -10.31 -3.82 -5.04
CA ASN A 22 -11.78 -3.74 -5.17
C ASN A 22 -12.47 -3.12 -3.96
N VAL A 23 -11.92 -2.03 -3.42
CA VAL A 23 -12.61 -1.22 -2.41
C VAL A 23 -13.89 -0.65 -3.05
N PRO A 24 -15.07 -0.83 -2.45
CA PRO A 24 -16.31 -0.31 -3.00
C PRO A 24 -16.25 1.23 -3.06
N PRO A 25 -16.76 1.86 -4.13
CA PRO A 25 -16.88 3.30 -4.19
C PRO A 25 -17.97 3.77 -3.22
N ASP A 26 -17.68 4.80 -2.45
CA ASP A 26 -18.64 5.52 -1.61
C ASP A 26 -18.77 6.96 -2.13
N ALA A 27 -19.96 7.55 -1.99
CA ALA A 27 -20.26 8.89 -2.48
C ALA A 27 -19.86 9.98 -1.47
N ASP A 28 -19.83 9.63 -0.19
CA ASP A 28 -19.60 10.54 0.94
C ASP A 28 -18.18 10.37 1.50
N GLU A 29 -17.58 9.19 1.37
CA GLU A 29 -16.23 8.88 1.87
C GLU A 29 -15.20 8.64 0.75
N SER A 30 -13.99 9.15 0.95
CA SER A 30 -12.86 8.79 0.09
C SER A 30 -12.41 7.34 0.33
N VAL A 31 -11.71 6.75 -0.65
CA VAL A 31 -11.08 5.41 -0.50
C VAL A 31 -10.15 5.34 0.72
N SER A 32 -9.54 6.47 1.09
CA SER A 32 -8.67 6.56 2.27
C SER A 32 -9.47 6.37 3.57
N GLU A 33 -10.58 7.11 3.70
CA GLU A 33 -11.44 7.08 4.89
C GLU A 33 -12.14 5.73 5.03
N LEU A 34 -12.64 5.16 3.93
CA LEU A 34 -13.25 3.82 3.93
C LEU A 34 -12.29 2.74 4.43
N VAL A 35 -11.04 2.76 3.95
CA VAL A 35 -10.03 1.79 4.37
C VAL A 35 -9.65 2.00 5.83
N GLU A 36 -9.46 3.24 6.26
CA GLU A 36 -9.17 3.56 7.66
C GLU A 36 -10.28 3.10 8.59
N HIS A 37 -11.54 3.47 8.30
CA HIS A 37 -12.70 3.06 9.09
C HIS A 37 -12.84 1.53 9.13
N PHE A 38 -12.74 0.85 7.99
CA PHE A 38 -12.84 -0.61 7.92
C PHE A 38 -11.80 -1.30 8.80
N PHE A 39 -10.53 -0.90 8.73
CA PHE A 39 -9.48 -1.56 9.49
C PHE A 39 -9.48 -1.16 10.97
N LEU A 40 -9.87 0.06 11.33
CA LEU A 40 -10.01 0.44 12.74
C LEU A 40 -11.15 -0.31 13.42
N VAL A 41 -12.26 -0.58 12.72
CA VAL A 41 -13.39 -1.34 13.28
C VAL A 41 -13.10 -2.83 13.37
N ASN A 42 -12.51 -3.42 12.32
CA ASN A 42 -12.33 -4.87 12.24
C ASN A 42 -11.00 -5.37 12.83
N HIS A 43 -9.96 -4.52 12.83
CA HIS A 43 -8.60 -4.88 13.25
C HIS A 43 -7.92 -3.76 14.08
N PRO A 44 -8.56 -3.27 15.16
CA PRO A 44 -8.09 -2.10 15.92
C PRO A 44 -6.67 -2.25 16.47
N ASP A 45 -6.32 -3.45 16.95
CA ASP A 45 -5.04 -3.69 17.63
C ASP A 45 -3.86 -3.89 16.66
N TYR A 46 -4.13 -4.14 15.38
CA TYR A 46 -3.11 -4.51 14.38
C TYR A 46 -2.96 -3.48 13.26
N TYR A 47 -3.92 -2.57 13.10
CA TYR A 47 -3.86 -1.54 12.08
C TYR A 47 -2.81 -0.49 12.44
N LEU A 48 -1.86 -0.25 11.52
CA LEU A 48 -0.82 0.76 11.69
C LEU A 48 -1.02 1.95 10.76
N THR A 49 -1.07 1.68 9.46
CA THR A 49 -1.20 2.71 8.43
C THR A 49 -1.59 2.08 7.10
N HIS A 50 -2.07 2.91 6.17
CA HIS A 50 -2.34 2.52 4.80
C HIS A 50 -1.75 3.54 3.81
N LYS A 51 -1.59 3.10 2.56
CA LYS A 51 -1.23 3.96 1.43
C LYS A 51 -2.15 3.68 0.26
N VAL A 52 -2.93 4.68 -0.13
CA VAL A 52 -3.80 4.60 -1.30
C VAL A 52 -2.97 4.55 -2.57
N VAL A 53 -3.35 3.67 -3.49
CA VAL A 53 -2.70 3.54 -4.81
C VAL A 53 -3.38 4.50 -5.78
N TYR A 54 -2.60 5.41 -6.35
CA TYR A 54 -3.05 6.37 -7.36
C TYR A 54 -2.48 6.00 -8.74
N ASP A 55 -3.17 6.41 -9.81
CA ASP A 55 -2.59 6.35 -11.16
C ASP A 55 -1.47 7.38 -11.31
N ALA A 56 -0.23 6.92 -11.11
CA ALA A 56 0.97 7.72 -11.23
C ALA A 56 1.66 7.57 -12.60
N LYS A 57 1.00 7.05 -13.65
CA LYS A 57 1.63 6.84 -14.97
C LYS A 57 2.18 8.14 -15.57
N GLN A 58 1.38 9.22 -15.55
CA GLN A 58 1.82 10.50 -16.08
C GLN A 58 2.97 11.09 -15.26
N LEU A 59 2.85 11.08 -13.94
CA LEU A 59 3.87 11.60 -13.03
C LEU A 59 5.19 10.83 -13.16
N SER A 60 5.13 9.50 -13.24
CA SER A 60 6.31 8.66 -13.42
C SER A 60 7.04 8.95 -14.73
N SER A 61 6.30 9.21 -15.82
CA SER A 61 6.89 9.61 -17.11
C SER A 61 7.62 10.95 -17.04
N LEU A 62 7.05 11.93 -16.32
CA LEU A 62 7.68 13.25 -16.11
C LEU A 62 8.94 13.14 -15.25
N VAL A 63 8.90 12.34 -14.18
CA VAL A 63 10.07 12.08 -13.32
C VAL A 63 11.18 11.40 -14.12
N ALA A 64 10.84 10.43 -14.97
CA ALA A 64 11.82 9.76 -15.83
C ALA A 64 12.47 10.74 -16.83
N LYS A 65 11.67 11.60 -17.49
CA LYS A 65 12.18 12.64 -18.40
C LYS A 65 13.09 13.63 -17.67
N LYS A 66 12.70 14.08 -16.47
CA LYS A 66 13.52 14.96 -15.64
C LYS A 66 14.86 14.32 -15.30
N LYS A 67 14.88 13.06 -14.85
CA LYS A 67 16.11 12.32 -14.53
C LYS A 67 17.03 12.21 -15.74
N LYS A 68 16.48 11.94 -16.93
CA LYS A 68 17.26 11.88 -18.18
C LYS A 68 17.89 13.23 -18.54
N ASN A 69 17.20 14.33 -18.32
CA ASN A 69 17.68 15.68 -18.63
C ASN A 69 18.67 16.24 -17.59
N GLN A 70 18.82 15.59 -16.43
CA GLN A 70 19.77 15.96 -15.38
C GLN A 70 21.11 15.21 -15.47
N ASN A 71 21.23 14.29 -16.44
CA ASN A 71 22.47 13.62 -16.83
C ASN A 71 23.10 14.35 -18.02
#